data_AF-A0A7Z9WFP0-F1
#
_entry.id   AF-A0A7Z9WFP0-F1
#
_cell.length_a   1.000
_cell.length_b   1.000
_cell.length_c   1.000
_cell.angle_alpha   90.00
_cell.angle_beta   90.00
_cell.angle_gamma   90.00
#
_symmetry.space_group_name_H-M   'P 1'
#
loop_
_entity.id
_entity.type
_entity.pdbx_description
1 polymer ?
#
loop_
_entity_poly.entity_id
_entity_poly.type
_entity_poly.pdbx_seq_one_letter_code
_entity_poly.pdbx_strand_id
1 'polypeptide(L)'
;MPDFVHITETRMHDRKAAHLLKLVPGSIVAFDRGYNDYGLFAQLTRYGVYFVIRLKENVQFEIVEERPLPKRRSILPDQIIDWTGHKAKEKCAYKLRKVVVWDRD
;
A
#
# COMPACT_ATOMS: atom_id res chain seq x y z
N MET A 1 -0.61 -21.46 -2.83
CA MET A 1 0.23 -20.62 -3.70
C MET A 1 -0.26 -19.19 -3.53
N PRO A 2 0.60 -18.16 -3.44
CA PRO A 2 0.15 -16.77 -3.30
C PRO A 2 -0.60 -16.33 -4.56
N ASP A 3 -1.64 -15.53 -4.36
CA ASP A 3 -2.49 -15.01 -5.45
C ASP A 3 -2.15 -13.55 -5.76
N PHE A 4 -2.36 -13.16 -7.03
CA PHE A 4 -2.20 -11.80 -7.52
C PHE A 4 -3.54 -11.26 -7.98
N VAL A 5 -4.00 -10.17 -7.37
CA VAL A 5 -5.30 -9.56 -7.67
C VAL A 5 -5.11 -8.10 -8.04
N HIS A 6 -5.63 -7.70 -9.20
CA HIS A 6 -5.69 -6.31 -9.63
C HIS A 6 -7.11 -5.78 -9.48
N ILE A 7 -7.28 -4.68 -8.75
CA ILE A 7 -8.58 -4.08 -8.46
C ILE A 7 -8.69 -2.68 -9.06
N THR A 8 -9.60 -2.56 -10.02
CA THR A 8 -10.09 -1.30 -10.59
C THR A 8 -11.24 -0.73 -9.76
N GLU A 9 -11.46 0.58 -9.84
CA GLU A 9 -12.45 1.29 -9.02
C GLU A 9 -13.89 0.93 -9.45
N THR A 10 -14.69 0.41 -8.50
CA THR A 10 -16.15 0.33 -8.62
C THR A 10 -16.72 0.21 -7.21
N ARG A 11 -17.66 1.10 -6.87
CA ARG A 11 -18.28 1.27 -5.54
C ARG A 11 -18.86 -0.04 -5.00
N MET A 12 -18.14 -0.66 -4.05
CA MET A 12 -18.63 -1.49 -2.94
C MET A 12 -17.42 -1.87 -2.06
N HIS A 13 -16.97 -0.92 -1.23
CA HIS A 13 -15.73 -1.06 -0.42
C HIS A 13 -15.78 -2.28 0.52
N ASP A 14 -16.91 -2.53 1.19
CA ASP A 14 -17.00 -3.58 2.21
C ASP A 14 -16.98 -5.01 1.62
N ARG A 15 -17.69 -5.23 0.50
CA ARG A 15 -17.69 -6.55 -0.16
C ARG A 15 -16.32 -6.88 -0.76
N LYS A 16 -15.62 -5.90 -1.35
CA LYS A 16 -14.25 -6.09 -1.84
C LYS A 16 -13.29 -6.37 -0.69
N ALA A 17 -13.36 -5.61 0.41
CA ALA A 17 -12.55 -5.85 1.59
C ALA A 17 -12.71 -7.28 2.12
N ALA A 18 -13.94 -7.75 2.30
CA ALA A 18 -14.20 -9.11 2.78
C ALA A 18 -13.65 -10.21 1.84
N HIS A 19 -13.64 -9.97 0.52
CA HIS A 19 -13.03 -10.91 -0.44
C HIS A 19 -11.50 -10.90 -0.35
N LEU A 20 -10.89 -9.71 -0.21
CA LEU A 20 -9.45 -9.56 -0.09
C LEU A 20 -8.89 -10.21 1.18
N LEU A 21 -9.64 -10.19 2.29
CA LEU A 21 -9.23 -10.85 3.53
C LEU A 21 -9.27 -12.39 3.45
N LYS A 22 -9.83 -12.97 2.39
CA LYS A 22 -9.77 -14.41 2.13
C LYS A 22 -8.50 -14.85 1.39
N LEU A 23 -7.69 -13.90 0.93
CA LEU A 23 -6.43 -14.21 0.27
C LEU A 23 -5.47 -14.87 1.24
N VAL A 24 -4.69 -15.82 0.73
CA VAL A 24 -3.68 -16.50 1.55
C VAL A 24 -2.55 -15.52 1.90
N PRO A 25 -1.93 -15.63 3.09
CA PRO A 25 -0.76 -14.83 3.43
C PRO A 25 0.34 -14.95 2.37
N GLY A 26 1.01 -13.83 2.07
CA GLY A 26 1.98 -13.71 0.99
C GLY A 26 1.38 -13.32 -0.37
N SER A 27 0.05 -13.28 -0.50
CA SER A 27 -0.62 -12.75 -1.70
C SER A 27 -0.37 -11.25 -1.87
N ILE A 28 -0.48 -10.76 -3.10
CA ILE A 28 -0.26 -9.35 -3.44
C ILE A 28 -1.49 -8.78 -4.14
N VAL A 29 -1.95 -7.61 -3.67
CA VAL A 29 -3.08 -6.88 -4.26
C VAL A 29 -2.60 -5.56 -4.85
N ALA A 30 -2.86 -5.32 -6.14
CA ALA A 30 -2.61 -4.04 -6.79
C ALA A 30 -3.91 -3.23 -6.87
N PHE A 31 -3.89 -2.00 -6.36
CA PHE A 31 -5.01 -1.08 -6.42
C PHE A 31 -4.72 0.08 -7.38
N ASP A 32 -5.69 0.39 -8.23
CA ASP A 32 -5.61 1.53 -9.13
C ASP A 32 -5.79 2.90 -8.44
N ARG A 33 -5.50 3.96 -9.19
CA ARG A 33 -5.53 5.36 -8.77
C ARG A 33 -6.84 5.70 -8.05
N GLY A 34 -6.75 6.25 -6.84
CA GLY A 34 -7.92 6.73 -6.09
C GLY A 34 -8.16 6.01 -4.77
N TYR A 35 -7.67 4.78 -4.63
CA TYR A 35 -7.96 3.91 -3.49
C TYR A 35 -7.12 4.27 -2.26
N ASN A 36 -7.73 4.94 -1.28
CA ASN A 36 -7.12 5.27 0.01
C ASN A 36 -8.04 4.80 1.14
N ASP A 37 -7.82 3.58 1.63
CA ASP A 37 -8.50 3.05 2.81
C ASP A 37 -7.46 2.53 3.80
N TYR A 38 -7.10 3.39 4.75
CA TYR A 38 -6.15 3.08 5.81
C TYR A 38 -6.59 1.88 6.67
N GLY A 39 -7.89 1.70 6.88
CA GLY A 39 -8.42 0.57 7.64
C GLY A 39 -8.16 -0.74 6.92
N LEU A 40 -8.43 -0.78 5.60
CA LEU A 40 -8.12 -1.94 4.78
C LEU A 40 -6.61 -2.21 4.73
N PHE A 41 -5.76 -1.18 4.61
CA PHE A 41 -4.31 -1.36 4.63
C PHE A 41 -3.83 -2.01 5.93
N ALA A 42 -4.39 -1.59 7.06
CA ALA A 42 -4.08 -2.18 8.36
C ALA A 42 -4.51 -3.65 8.44
N GLN A 43 -5.70 -3.96 7.94
CA GLN A 43 -6.19 -5.34 7.90
C GLN A 43 -5.31 -6.20 7.00
N LEU A 44 -5.06 -5.83 5.74
CA LEU A 44 -4.21 -6.60 4.83
C LEU A 44 -2.83 -6.86 5.42
N THR A 45 -2.22 -5.83 6.02
CA THR A 45 -0.93 -5.96 6.72
C THR A 45 -1.01 -6.97 7.86
N ARG A 46 -2.06 -6.91 8.69
CA ARG A 46 -2.28 -7.86 9.80
C ARG A 46 -2.46 -9.30 9.32
N TYR A 47 -3.12 -9.51 8.18
CA TYR A 47 -3.33 -10.83 7.59
C TYR A 47 -2.14 -11.34 6.76
N GLY A 48 -1.05 -10.58 6.67
CA GLY A 48 0.13 -10.94 5.89
C GLY A 48 -0.09 -10.88 4.38
N VAL A 49 -1.08 -10.10 3.94
CA VAL A 49 -1.34 -9.82 2.52
C VAL A 49 -0.65 -8.51 2.15
N TYR A 50 0.19 -8.56 1.11
CA TYR A 50 0.88 -7.40 0.59
C TYR A 50 -0.01 -6.61 -0.36
N PHE A 51 0.26 -5.33 -0.51
CA PHE A 51 -0.45 -4.50 -1.46
C PHE A 51 0.44 -3.43 -2.09
N VAL A 52 0.04 -3.01 -3.29
CA VAL A 52 0.61 -1.89 -4.02
C VAL A 52 -0.51 -0.90 -4.31
N ILE A 53 -0.31 0.35 -3.92
CA ILE A 53 -1.23 1.45 -4.19
C ILE A 53 -0.46 2.56 -4.91
N ARG A 54 -1.15 3.32 -5.75
CA ARG A 54 -0.66 4.63 -6.16
C ARG A 54 -1.04 5.66 -5.08
N LEU A 55 -0.04 6.11 -4.32
CA LEU A 55 -0.23 7.11 -3.27
C LEU A 55 -0.73 8.44 -3.87
N LYS A 56 -1.73 9.08 -3.23
CA LYS A 56 -2.18 10.43 -3.62
C LYS A 56 -1.18 11.48 -3.13
N GLU A 57 -1.04 12.58 -3.88
CA GLU A 57 -0.10 13.67 -3.57
C GLU A 57 -0.37 14.34 -2.22
N ASN A 58 -1.62 14.37 -1.77
CA ASN A 58 -2.03 15.04 -0.54
C ASN A 58 -1.91 14.17 0.73
N VAL A 59 -1.32 12.98 0.65
CA VAL A 59 -1.18 12.11 1.81
C VAL A 59 -0.05 12.60 2.71
N GLN A 60 -0.35 12.71 4.01
CA GLN A 60 0.57 13.20 5.03
C GLN A 60 1.29 12.02 5.71
N PHE A 61 2.61 11.98 5.58
CA PHE A 61 3.48 10.96 6.18
C PHE A 61 4.84 11.57 6.55
N GLU A 62 5.57 10.87 7.41
CA GLU A 62 6.98 11.14 7.73
C GLU A 62 7.86 9.96 7.31
N ILE A 63 9.12 10.22 7.00
CA ILE A 63 10.10 9.18 6.66
C ILE A 63 10.75 8.69 7.95
N VAL A 64 10.66 7.40 8.21
CA VAL A 64 11.24 6.74 9.38
C VAL A 64 12.60 6.10 9.06
N GLU A 65 12.77 5.60 7.84
CA GLU A 65 13.99 4.91 7.40
C GLU A 65 14.16 5.11 5.88
N GLU A 66 15.38 5.43 5.45
CA GLU A 66 15.76 5.35 4.04
C GLU A 66 16.51 4.04 3.78
N ARG A 67 16.08 3.31 2.75
CA ARG A 67 16.65 2.00 2.39
C ARG A 67 17.65 2.12 1.25
N PRO A 68 18.69 1.27 1.24
CA PRO A 68 19.63 1.21 0.12
C PRO A 68 18.90 0.94 -1.20
N LEU A 69 19.20 1.75 -2.21
CA LEU A 69 18.58 1.61 -3.51
C LEU A 69 19.17 0.39 -4.27
N PRO A 70 18.33 -0.41 -4.93
CA PRO A 70 18.82 -1.49 -5.78
C PRO A 70 19.59 -0.92 -6.97
N LYS A 71 20.80 -1.46 -7.22
CA LYS A 71 21.61 -1.09 -8.38
C LYS A 71 20.86 -1.45 -9.68
N ARG A 72 20.93 -0.58 -10.69
CA ARG A 72 20.36 -0.78 -12.04
C ARG A 72 18.82 -0.85 -12.10
N ARG A 73 18.11 -0.10 -11.26
CA ARG A 73 16.65 0.06 -11.36
C ARG A 73 16.27 1.53 -11.32
N SER A 74 15.15 1.87 -11.96
CA SER A 74 14.57 3.23 -11.94
C SER A 74 13.85 3.55 -10.62
N ILE A 75 14.34 3.02 -9.50
CA ILE A 75 13.80 3.32 -8.17
C ILE A 75 14.53 4.56 -7.66
N LEU A 76 13.76 5.59 -7.31
CA LEU A 76 14.26 6.86 -6.77
C LEU A 76 14.38 6.75 -5.24
N PRO A 77 13.41 7.13 -4.39
CA PRO A 77 13.45 6.67 -2.99
C PRO A 77 12.83 5.29 -2.76
N ASP A 78 13.46 4.54 -1.85
CA ASP A 78 12.89 3.41 -1.12
C ASP A 78 12.88 3.76 0.37
N GLN A 79 11.70 3.98 0.94
CA GLN A 79 11.55 4.56 2.27
C GLN A 79 10.52 3.80 3.09
N ILE A 80 10.77 3.64 4.39
CA ILE A 80 9.73 3.31 5.36
C ILE A 80 9.12 4.60 5.88
N ILE A 81 7.79 4.68 5.83
CA ILE A 81 7.02 5.85 6.23
C ILE A 81 6.06 5.50 7.36
N ASP A 82 5.76 6.50 8.18
CA ASP A 82 4.67 6.48 9.16
C ASP A 82 3.65 7.58 8.83
N TRP A 83 2.39 7.36 9.17
CA TRP A 83 1.32 8.32 8.91
C TRP A 83 1.36 9.46 9.93
N THR A 84 1.35 10.70 9.44
CA THR A 84 1.26 11.89 10.30
C THR A 84 -0.16 12.44 10.41
N GLY A 85 -1.03 12.12 9.44
CA GLY A 85 -2.44 12.50 9.50
C GLY A 85 -3.19 11.72 10.59
N HIS A 86 -3.87 12.42 11.51
CA HIS A 86 -4.58 11.83 12.65
C HIS A 86 -5.49 10.64 12.25
N LYS A 87 -6.38 10.84 11.28
CA LYS A 87 -7.31 9.80 10.80
C LYS A 87 -6.61 8.60 10.16
N ALA A 88 -5.44 8.81 9.55
CA ALA A 88 -4.66 7.74 8.93
C ALA A 88 -3.97 6.90 10.01
N LYS A 89 -3.34 7.56 10.99
CA LYS A 89 -2.66 6.91 12.11
C LYS A 89 -3.62 6.14 13.03
N GLU A 90 -4.80 6.69 13.28
CA GLU A 90 -5.87 6.01 14.05
C GLU A 90 -6.34 4.72 13.36
N LYS A 91 -6.43 4.72 12.02
CA LYS A 91 -6.92 3.58 11.24
C LYS A 91 -5.83 2.57 10.89
N CYS A 92 -4.58 3.01 10.78
CA CYS A 92 -3.44 2.19 10.42
C CYS A 92 -2.23 2.57 11.28
N ALA A 93 -1.93 1.72 12.26
CA ALA A 93 -0.76 1.87 13.13
C ALA A 93 0.51 1.24 12.55
N TYR A 94 0.45 0.70 11.32
CA TYR A 94 1.58 0.04 10.68
C TYR A 94 2.37 1.02 9.83
N LYS A 95 3.70 0.96 9.97
CA LYS A 95 4.63 1.61 9.03
C LYS A 95 4.56 0.92 7.68
N LEU A 96 4.57 1.70 6.61
CA LEU A 96 4.49 1.18 5.24
C LEU A 96 5.75 1.51 4.44
N ARG A 97 5.98 0.77 3.36
CA ARG A 97 7.08 1.04 2.42
C ARG A 97 6.57 1.90 1.26
N LYS A 98 7.16 3.07 1.07
CA LYS A 98 6.97 3.92 -0.10
C LYS A 98 8.13 3.73 -1.06
N VAL A 99 7.83 3.39 -2.30
CA VAL A 99 8.79 3.31 -3.39
C VAL A 99 8.34 4.27 -4.48
N VAL A 100 9.25 5.11 -4.97
CA VAL A 100 9.01 5.93 -6.16
C VAL A 100 9.77 5.31 -7.32
N VAL A 101 9.06 5.05 -8.40
CA VAL A 101 9.64 4.56 -9.65
C VAL A 101 9.60 5.72 -10.63
N TRP A 102 10.76 6.03 -11.22
CA TRP A 102 10.85 6.91 -12.38
C TRP A 102 10.46 6.11 -13.62
N ASP A 103 9.40 6.56 -14.30
CA ASP A 103 9.03 6.01 -15.60
C ASP A 103 9.68 6.87 -16.69
N ARG A 104 10.39 6.23 -17.62
CA ARG A 104 10.95 6.89 -18.81
C ARG A 104 10.00 6.59 -19.97
N ASP A 105 8.78 7.10 -19.86
CA ASP A 105 7.95 7.29 -21.05
C ASP A 105 8.51 8.46 -21.89
#